data_AF-A0A1F2Z4B8-F1
#
_entry.id   AF-A0A1F2Z4B8-F1
#
_cell.length_a   1.000
_cell.length_b   1.000
_cell.length_c   1.000
_cell.angle_alpha   90.00
_cell.angle_beta   90.00
_cell.angle_gamma   90.00
#
_symmetry.space_group_name_H-M   'P 1'
#
loop_
_entity.id
_entity.type
_entity.pdbx_description
1 polymer ?
#
loop_
_entity_poly.entity_id
_entity_poly.type
_entity_poly.pdbx_seq_one_letter_code
_entity_poly.pdbx_strand_id
1 'polypeptide(L)'
;MHTQEKNLGAKVSDAVAATVGSWPFIIIQSSLLFLWICANILGWVKAWDPYPFILLNLALSFQAAYTAPIIMMSQNRESQLDRAKAEKDYDVNLKAELEIELLHEKMDMMREQEIKRLTVLVEELSEAVLKLKKIE
;
A
#
# COMPACT_ATOMS: atom_id res chain seq x y z
N MET A 1 -4.09 -14.61 13.95
CA MET A 1 -4.77 -14.71 12.63
C MET A 1 -6.20 -14.22 12.81
N HIS A 2 -6.52 -12.99 12.40
CA HIS A 2 -7.89 -12.51 12.40
C HIS A 2 -8.66 -13.22 11.26
N THR A 3 -9.44 -14.23 11.61
CA THR A 3 -10.45 -14.81 10.74
C THR A 3 -11.51 -13.76 10.49
N GLN A 4 -11.39 -13.02 9.38
CA GLN A 4 -12.52 -12.30 8.83
C GLN A 4 -13.56 -13.35 8.44
N GLU A 5 -14.57 -13.53 9.28
CA GLU A 5 -15.85 -14.03 8.79
C GLU A 5 -16.23 -13.14 7.61
N LYS A 6 -16.39 -13.73 6.43
CA LYS A 6 -16.90 -13.06 5.24
C LYS A 6 -18.36 -12.70 5.48
N ASN A 7 -18.57 -11.70 6.32
CA ASN A 7 -19.86 -11.15 6.67
C ASN A 7 -20.51 -10.67 5.37
N LEU A 8 -21.77 -11.05 5.12
CA LEU A 8 -22.47 -10.71 3.88
C LEU A 8 -22.45 -9.20 3.61
N GLY A 9 -22.46 -8.40 4.68
CA GLY A 9 -22.32 -6.95 4.61
C GLY A 9 -20.99 -6.50 3.99
N ALA A 10 -19.87 -7.17 4.27
CA ALA A 10 -18.58 -6.83 3.67
C ALA A 10 -18.57 -7.10 2.17
N LYS A 11 -19.09 -8.26 1.72
CA LYS A 11 -19.21 -8.58 0.29
C LYS A 11 -20.09 -7.60 -0.47
N VAL A 12 -21.21 -7.19 0.12
CA VAL A 12 -22.11 -6.21 -0.49
C VAL A 12 -21.45 -4.83 -0.54
N SER A 13 -20.79 -4.42 0.55
CA SER A 13 -20.05 -3.15 0.59
C SER A 13 -18.94 -3.11 -0.46
N ASP A 14 -18.15 -4.17 -0.60
CA ASP A 14 -17.08 -4.27 -1.59
C ASP A 14 -17.64 -4.21 -3.03
N ALA A 15 -18.76 -4.88 -3.28
CA ALA A 15 -19.43 -4.82 -4.58
C ALA A 15 -19.97 -3.41 -4.89
N VAL A 16 -20.55 -2.73 -3.90
CA VAL A 16 -21.03 -1.35 -4.04
C VAL A 16 -19.86 -0.39 -4.25
N ALA A 17 -18.78 -0.52 -3.50
CA ALA A 17 -17.58 0.30 -3.63
C ALA A 17 -16.92 0.13 -5.01
N ALA A 18 -16.86 -1.11 -5.53
CA ALA A 18 -16.37 -1.38 -6.88
C ALA A 18 -17.27 -0.76 -7.97
N THR A 19 -18.59 -0.75 -7.75
CA THR A 19 -19.56 -0.21 -8.71
C THR A 19 -19.55 1.33 -8.70
N VAL A 20 -19.59 1.96 -7.52
CA VAL A 20 -19.61 3.42 -7.35
C VAL A 20 -18.24 4.03 -7.64
N GLY A 21 -17.15 3.27 -7.48
CA GLY A 21 -15.78 3.68 -7.80
C GLY A 21 -15.38 3.49 -9.26
N SER A 22 -16.34 3.31 -10.17
CA SER A 22 -16.09 3.06 -11.59
C SER A 22 -16.40 4.26 -12.50
N TRP A 23 -15.58 4.49 -13.51
CA TRP A 23 -15.80 5.49 -14.56
C TRP A 23 -17.20 5.42 -15.23
N PRO A 24 -17.74 4.23 -15.58
CA PRO A 24 -19.09 4.16 -16.17
C PRO A 24 -20.20 4.62 -15.21
N PHE A 25 -20.06 4.47 -13.89
CA PHE A 25 -21.04 4.97 -12.93
C PHE A 25 -21.17 6.50 -12.97
N ILE A 26 -20.04 7.21 -13.04
CA ILE A 26 -20.01 8.67 -13.20
C ILE A 26 -20.68 9.11 -14.50
N ILE A 27 -20.44 8.39 -15.59
CA ILE A 27 -21.01 8.71 -16.91
C ILE A 27 -22.53 8.53 -16.91
N ILE A 28 -23.03 7.44 -16.33
CA ILE A 28 -24.47 7.17 -16.22
C ILE A 28 -25.15 8.22 -15.32
N GLN A 29 -24.58 8.51 -14.15
CA GLN A 29 -25.11 9.51 -13.23
C GLN A 29 -25.14 10.91 -13.89
N SER A 30 -24.05 11.29 -14.55
CA SER A 30 -23.95 12.56 -15.28
C SER A 30 -24.96 12.66 -16.42
N SER A 31 -25.16 11.57 -17.17
CA SER A 31 -26.12 11.53 -18.28
C SER A 31 -27.56 11.63 -17.79
N LEU A 32 -27.89 10.94 -16.69
CA LEU A 32 -29.21 10.99 -16.08
C LEU A 32 -29.54 12.40 -15.58
N LEU A 33 -28.56 13.09 -15.00
CA LEU A 33 -28.72 14.49 -14.59
C LEU A 33 -28.82 15.45 -15.75
N PHE A 34 -28.00 15.27 -16.78
CA PHE A 34 -28.10 16.08 -17.99
C PHE A 34 -29.51 15.95 -18.59
N LEU A 35 -30.03 14.72 -18.70
CA LEU A 35 -31.39 14.45 -19.14
C LEU A 35 -32.44 15.11 -18.23
N TRP A 36 -32.25 15.03 -16.90
CA TRP A 36 -33.15 15.63 -15.93
C TRP A 36 -33.17 17.16 -16.01
N ILE A 37 -32.01 17.79 -16.19
CA ILE A 37 -31.87 19.23 -16.41
C ILE A 37 -32.58 19.62 -17.70
N CYS A 38 -32.34 18.91 -18.80
CA CYS A 38 -33.04 19.15 -20.07
C CYS A 38 -34.57 19.02 -19.93
N ALA A 39 -35.06 17.99 -19.25
CA ALA A 39 -36.48 17.79 -18.99
C ALA A 39 -37.09 18.92 -18.14
N ASN A 40 -36.37 19.41 -17.12
CA ASN A 40 -36.82 20.53 -16.30
C ASN A 40 -36.87 21.85 -17.08
N ILE A 41 -35.87 22.12 -17.93
CA ILE A 41 -35.83 23.31 -18.78
C ILE A 41 -36.99 23.31 -19.80
N LEU A 42 -37.28 22.15 -20.40
CA LEU A 42 -38.34 21.99 -21.40
C LEU A 42 -39.75 21.96 -20.78
N GLY A 43 -39.90 21.43 -19.56
CA GLY A 43 -41.19 21.32 -18.86
C GLY A 43 -41.65 22.58 -18.13
N TRP A 44 -40.76 23.55 -17.89
CA TRP A 44 -41.03 24.71 -17.01
C TRP A 44 -40.93 26.07 -17.73
N VAL A 45 -41.53 26.18 -18.93
CA VAL A 45 -41.50 27.41 -19.75
C VAL A 45 -42.55 28.45 -19.30
N LYS A 46 -42.77 28.66 -17.99
CA LYS A 46 -43.72 29.69 -17.53
C LYS A 46 -43.33 30.55 -16.32
N ALA A 47 -42.33 30.17 -15.53
CA ALA A 47 -41.77 31.04 -14.49
C ALA A 47 -40.36 30.57 -14.13
N TRP A 48 -39.35 31.34 -14.54
CA TRP A 48 -37.94 31.02 -14.28
C TRP A 48 -37.63 31.27 -12.79
N ASP A 49 -37.55 30.18 -12.04
CA ASP A 49 -37.19 30.01 -10.61
C ASP A 49 -37.73 31.03 -9.58
N PRO A 50 -39.05 31.01 -9.28
CA PRO A 50 -39.60 31.65 -8.07
C PRO A 50 -39.17 30.91 -6.79
N TYR A 51 -39.13 31.63 -5.66
CA TYR A 51 -38.88 31.08 -4.32
C TYR A 51 -39.71 29.80 -4.08
N PRO A 52 -39.13 28.64 -3.68
CA PRO A 52 -37.84 28.40 -3.04
C PRO A 52 -36.82 27.71 -3.98
N PHE A 53 -36.11 28.48 -4.81
CA PHE A 53 -34.97 28.10 -5.67
C PHE A 53 -34.73 26.59 -5.84
N ILE A 54 -35.63 25.92 -6.55
CA ILE A 54 -35.61 24.45 -6.67
C ILE A 54 -34.40 24.00 -7.48
N LEU A 55 -33.98 24.83 -8.45
CA LEU A 55 -32.82 24.58 -9.30
C LEU A 55 -31.51 24.70 -8.52
N LEU A 56 -31.39 25.70 -7.63
CA LEU A 56 -30.21 25.87 -6.78
C LEU A 56 -30.06 24.70 -5.79
N ASN A 57 -31.15 24.29 -5.15
CA ASN A 57 -31.15 23.15 -4.23
C ASN A 57 -30.79 21.83 -4.95
N LEU A 58 -31.27 21.65 -6.18
CA LEU A 58 -30.92 20.49 -7.01
C LEU A 58 -29.42 20.49 -7.36
N ALA A 59 -28.88 21.64 -7.76
CA ALA A 59 -27.46 21.78 -8.09
C ALA A 59 -26.56 21.48 -6.88
N LEU A 60 -26.88 22.02 -5.70
CA LEU A 60 -26.13 21.78 -4.47
C LEU A 60 -26.20 20.30 -4.02
N SER A 61 -27.38 19.69 -4.10
CA SER A 61 -27.56 18.27 -3.76
C SER A 61 -26.76 17.36 -4.69
N PHE A 62 -26.70 17.70 -5.99
CA PHE A 62 -25.89 16.93 -6.94
C PHE A 62 -24.40 17.09 -6.69
N GLN A 63 -23.93 18.32 -6.43
CA GLN A 63 -22.52 18.57 -6.13
C GLN A 63 -22.04 17.73 -4.92
N ALA A 64 -22.88 17.60 -3.89
CA ALA A 64 -22.60 16.73 -2.75
C ALA A 64 -22.58 15.24 -3.16
N ALA A 65 -23.55 14.79 -3.97
CA ALA A 65 -23.63 13.40 -4.42
C ALA A 65 -22.44 12.96 -5.30
N TYR A 66 -21.88 13.86 -6.10
CA TYR A 66 -20.73 13.57 -6.97
C TYR A 66 -19.40 13.50 -6.21
N THR A 67 -19.32 14.16 -5.05
CA THR A 67 -18.11 14.21 -4.23
C THR A 67 -17.75 12.84 -3.65
N ALA A 68 -18.74 12.06 -3.19
CA ALA A 68 -18.49 10.77 -2.56
C ALA A 68 -17.85 9.71 -3.50
N PRO A 69 -18.34 9.50 -4.75
CA PRO A 69 -17.69 8.62 -5.72
C PRO A 69 -16.26 9.03 -6.06
N ILE A 70 -16.00 10.33 -6.26
CA ILE A 70 -14.65 10.81 -6.58
C ILE A 70 -13.68 10.51 -5.44
N ILE A 71 -14.07 10.82 -4.20
CA ILE A 71 -13.24 10.53 -3.01
C ILE A 71 -12.97 9.03 -2.92
N MET A 72 -13.97 8.20 -3.16
CA MET A 72 -13.81 6.75 -3.10
C MET A 72 -12.91 6.22 -4.24
N MET A 73 -12.94 6.84 -5.43
CA MET A 73 -12.03 6.52 -6.53
C MET A 73 -10.58 6.89 -6.21
N SER A 74 -10.34 8.07 -5.64
CA SER A 74 -9.00 8.47 -5.22
C SER A 74 -8.47 7.53 -4.14
N GLN A 75 -9.33 7.14 -3.19
CA GLN A 75 -8.99 6.13 -2.17
C GLN A 75 -8.69 4.76 -2.77
N ASN A 76 -9.50 4.28 -3.73
CA ASN A 76 -9.24 3.01 -4.39
C ASN A 76 -7.89 3.03 -5.13
N ARG A 77 -7.57 4.13 -5.82
CA ARG A 77 -6.29 4.30 -6.51
C ARG A 77 -5.11 4.36 -5.54
N GLU A 78 -5.24 5.09 -4.43
CA GLU A 78 -4.21 5.09 -3.38
C GLU A 78 -4.02 3.70 -2.78
N SER A 79 -5.09 2.97 -2.50
CA SER A 79 -4.98 1.60 -1.97
C SER A 79 -4.23 0.65 -2.90
N GLN A 80 -4.38 0.80 -4.22
CA GLN A 80 -3.67 0.00 -5.21
C GLN A 80 -2.18 0.35 -5.25
N LEU A 81 -1.84 1.64 -5.15
CA LEU A 81 -0.46 2.11 -5.07
C LEU A 81 0.21 1.62 -3.77
N ASP A 82 -0.48 1.71 -2.65
CA ASP A 82 0.01 1.23 -1.35
C ASP A 82 0.25 -0.29 -1.36
N ARG A 83 -0.64 -1.07 -1.99
CA ARG A 83 -0.44 -2.51 -2.18
C ARG A 83 0.81 -2.81 -3.01
N ALA A 84 0.98 -2.13 -4.13
CA ALA A 84 2.16 -2.32 -4.99
C ALA A 84 3.45 -1.88 -4.29
N LYS A 85 3.39 -0.83 -3.45
CA LYS A 85 4.53 -0.40 -2.63
C LYS A 85 4.86 -1.44 -1.56
N ALA A 86 3.85 -1.97 -0.87
CA ALA A 86 4.03 -3.00 0.15
C ALA A 86 4.64 -4.29 -0.43
N GLU A 87 4.24 -4.69 -1.64
CA GLU A 87 4.84 -5.83 -2.35
C GLU A 87 6.32 -5.58 -2.67
N LYS A 88 6.68 -4.38 -3.15
CA LYS A 88 8.08 -4.03 -3.38
C LYS A 88 8.90 -3.97 -2.09
N ASP A 89 8.35 -3.39 -1.04
CA ASP A 89 9.02 -3.30 0.27
C ASP A 89 9.25 -4.71 0.84
N TYR A 90 8.31 -5.64 0.63
CA TYR A 90 8.47 -7.04 0.98
C TYR A 90 9.64 -7.70 0.23
N ASP A 91 9.70 -7.54 -1.09
CA ASP A 91 10.79 -8.09 -1.91
C ASP A 91 12.17 -7.54 -1.51
N VAL A 92 12.24 -6.24 -1.19
CA VAL A 92 13.47 -5.61 -0.71
C VAL A 92 13.89 -6.17 0.64
N ASN A 93 12.93 -6.34 1.57
CA ASN A 93 13.21 -6.91 2.88
C ASN A 93 13.69 -8.36 2.79
N LEU A 94 13.08 -9.18 1.93
CA LEU A 94 13.52 -10.56 1.72
C LEU A 94 14.95 -10.63 1.17
N LYS A 95 15.29 -9.74 0.24
CA LYS A 95 16.67 -9.63 -0.27
C LYS A 95 17.64 -9.17 0.80
N ALA A 96 17.25 -8.19 1.62
CA ALA A 96 18.08 -7.70 2.72
C ALA A 96 18.31 -8.80 3.76
N GLU A 97 17.30 -9.61 4.08
CA GLU A 97 17.42 -10.76 4.97
C GLU A 97 18.44 -11.78 4.43
N LEU A 98 18.35 -12.15 3.17
CA LEU A 98 19.32 -13.05 2.52
C LEU A 98 20.73 -12.46 2.50
N GLU A 99 20.87 -11.17 2.22
CA GLU A 99 22.16 -10.49 2.21
C GLU A 99 22.80 -10.47 3.62
N ILE A 100 21.99 -10.27 4.67
CA ILE A 100 22.44 -10.36 6.06
C ILE A 100 22.90 -11.78 6.39
N GLU A 101 22.17 -12.81 5.97
CA GLU A 101 22.55 -14.20 6.18
C GLU A 101 23.91 -14.52 5.51
N LEU A 102 24.09 -14.10 4.26
CA LEU A 102 25.35 -14.25 3.53
C LEU A 102 26.52 -13.49 4.18
N LEU A 103 26.25 -12.30 4.73
CA LEU A 103 27.25 -11.55 5.49
C LEU A 103 27.62 -12.28 6.79
N HIS A 104 26.66 -12.91 7.45
CA HIS A 104 26.90 -13.70 8.66
C HIS A 104 27.81 -14.90 8.36
N GLU A 105 27.50 -15.65 7.29
CA GLU A 105 28.32 -16.78 6.84
C GLU A 105 29.77 -16.34 6.54
N LYS A 106 29.94 -15.23 5.80
CA LYS A 106 31.28 -14.69 5.51
C LYS A 106 32.02 -14.26 6.79
N MET A 107 31.33 -13.64 7.74
CA MET A 107 31.93 -13.26 9.03
C MET A 107 32.38 -14.49 9.82
N ASP A 108 31.58 -15.54 9.85
CA ASP A 108 31.92 -16.77 10.56
C ASP A 108 33.12 -17.47 9.92
N MET A 109 33.20 -17.50 8.58
CA MET A 109 34.36 -17.99 7.86
C MET A 109 35.63 -17.19 8.18
N MET A 110 35.55 -15.85 8.19
CA MET A 110 36.69 -14.99 8.56
C MET A 110 37.09 -15.20 10.02
N ARG A 111 36.14 -15.31 10.94
CA ARG A 111 36.38 -15.58 12.36
C ARG A 111 37.09 -16.92 12.55
N GLU A 112 36.68 -17.96 11.83
CA GLU A 112 37.33 -19.27 11.90
C GLU A 112 38.78 -19.21 11.40
N GLN A 113 39.03 -18.49 10.31
CA GLN A 113 40.39 -18.26 9.78
C GLN A 113 41.27 -17.50 10.77
N GLU A 114 40.76 -16.44 11.40
CA GLU A 114 41.47 -15.67 12.42
C GLU A 114 41.78 -16.52 13.65
N ILE A 115 40.81 -17.31 14.15
CA ILE A 115 41.03 -18.21 15.29
C ILE A 115 42.12 -19.22 14.95
N LYS A 116 42.05 -19.89 13.80
CA LYS A 116 43.10 -20.84 13.36
C LYS A 116 44.47 -20.17 13.32
N ARG A 117 44.57 -18.96 12.76
CA ARG A 117 45.82 -18.21 12.69
C ARG A 117 46.36 -17.86 14.08
N LEU A 118 45.50 -17.41 15.00
CA LEU A 118 45.89 -17.11 16.38
C LEU A 118 46.35 -18.37 17.12
N THR A 119 45.68 -19.51 16.94
CA THR A 119 46.10 -20.79 17.53
C THR A 119 47.50 -21.18 17.07
N VAL A 120 47.78 -21.11 15.77
CA VAL A 120 49.13 -21.41 15.22
C VAL A 120 50.18 -20.47 15.81
N LEU A 121 49.91 -19.17 15.86
CA LEU A 121 50.86 -18.20 16.44
C LEU A 121 51.13 -18.45 17.93
N VAL A 122 50.12 -18.89 18.70
CA VAL A 122 50.27 -19.24 20.12
C VAL A 122 51.09 -20.53 20.29
N GLU A 123 50.88 -21.55 19.46
CA GLU A 123 51.67 -22.79 19.46
C GLU A 123 53.14 -22.51 19.15
N GLU A 124 53.42 -21.72 18.10
CA GLU A 124 54.78 -21.31 17.73
C GLU A 124 55.49 -20.55 18.86
N LEU A 125 54.78 -19.61 19.50
CA LEU A 125 55.32 -18.85 20.63
C LEU A 125 55.60 -19.78 21.83
N SER A 126 54.71 -20.72 22.13
CA SER A 126 54.89 -21.70 23.20
C SER A 126 56.13 -22.56 22.99
N GLU A 127 56.34 -23.05 21.76
CA GLU A 127 57.54 -23.82 21.41
C GLU A 127 58.82 -22.99 21.54
N ALA A 128 58.80 -21.73 21.09
CA ALA A 128 59.96 -20.84 21.19
C ALA A 128 60.35 -20.59 22.65
N VAL A 129 59.37 -20.35 23.53
CA VAL A 129 59.59 -20.18 24.97
C VAL A 129 60.16 -21.46 25.60
N LEU A 130 59.64 -22.64 25.24
CA LEU A 130 60.17 -23.92 25.73
C LEU A 130 61.61 -24.19 25.28
N LYS A 131 61.96 -23.79 24.06
CA LYS A 131 63.34 -23.90 23.54
C LYS A 131 64.29 -23.00 24.33
N LEU A 132 63.91 -21.74 24.60
CA LEU A 132 64.73 -20.82 25.41
C LEU A 132 64.97 -21.36 26.82
N LYS A 133 63.94 -21.91 27.47
CA LYS A 133 64.06 -22.49 28.81
C LYS A 133 64.94 -23.74 28.89
N LYS A 134 65.22 -24.42 27.77
CA LYS A 134 66.15 -25.56 27.70
C LYS A 134 67.62 -25.15 27.52
N ILE A 135 67.87 -23.89 27.18
CA ILE A 135 69.20 -23.35 26.91
C ILE A 135 69.80 -22.68 28.16
N GLU A 136 68.96 -22.20 29.09
CA GLU A 136 69.32 -21.88 30.48
C GLU A 136 69.50 -23.13 31.34
#